data_AF-A0A544YQ85-F1
#
_entry.id   AF-A0A544YQ85-F1
#
_cell.length_a   1.000
_cell.length_b   1.000
_cell.length_c   1.000
_cell.angle_alpha   90.00
_cell.angle_beta   90.00
_cell.angle_gamma   90.00
#
_symmetry.space_group_name_H-M   'P 1'
#
loop_
_entity.id
_entity.type
_entity.pdbx_description
1 polymer ?
#
loop_
_entity_poly.entity_id
_entity_poly.type
_entity_poly.pdbx_seq_one_letter_code
_entity_poly.pdbx_strand_id
1 'polypeptide(L)'
;MRITLFLVKNGRLSAVTRPGGLLLPEDALALLSAGPSAKEQADGYTTDVPPRAGRFTVTAGPAGDVVVSLSTPAGELSALAVSQIVCTTAAMVPGGPAEITVVGAGQSVGPRSCPAHQ
;
A
#
# COMPACT_ATOMS: atom_id res chain seq x y z
N MET A 1 8.14 11.41 13.77
CA MET A 1 7.46 10.13 13.56
C MET A 1 7.90 9.53 12.24
N ARG A 2 7.46 8.31 11.93
CA ARG A 2 7.95 7.51 10.80
C ARG A 2 6.76 6.89 10.07
N ILE A 3 6.82 6.88 8.76
CA ILE A 3 5.88 6.20 7.88
C ILE A 3 6.60 5.03 7.21
N THR A 4 5.95 3.87 7.15
CA THR A 4 6.50 2.69 6.47
C THR A 4 5.73 2.47 5.18
N LEU A 5 6.46 2.52 4.06
CA LEU A 5 5.94 2.17 2.74
C LEU A 5 6.58 0.86 2.30
N PHE A 6 5.83 -0.01 1.65
CA PHE A 6 6.39 -1.21 1.04
C PHE A 6 6.71 -0.95 -0.43
N LEU A 7 8.00 -0.77 -0.72
CA LEU A 7 8.53 -0.59 -2.07
C LEU A 7 9.02 -1.91 -2.64
N VAL A 8 9.37 -1.91 -3.93
CA VAL A 8 9.91 -3.08 -4.61
C VAL A 8 11.42 -2.93 -4.78
N LYS A 9 12.17 -3.95 -4.42
CA LYS A 9 13.60 -4.07 -4.71
C LYS A 9 13.90 -5.49 -5.18
N ASN A 10 14.54 -5.63 -6.34
CA ASN A 10 14.83 -6.93 -6.95
C ASN A 10 13.58 -7.83 -7.09
N GLY A 11 12.42 -7.23 -7.41
CA GLY A 11 11.15 -7.94 -7.56
C GLY A 11 10.49 -8.41 -6.25
N ARG A 12 10.98 -7.98 -5.09
CA ARG A 12 10.45 -8.36 -3.77
C ARG A 12 10.01 -7.11 -3.00
N LEU A 13 8.99 -7.25 -2.16
CA LEU A 13 8.58 -6.19 -1.26
C LEU A 13 9.68 -5.92 -0.22
N SER A 14 9.89 -4.65 0.07
CA SER A 14 10.82 -4.19 1.10
C SER A 14 10.20 -3.02 1.83
N ALA A 15 10.18 -3.11 3.16
CA ALA A 15 9.74 -2.01 4.01
C ALA A 15 10.78 -0.88 3.95
N VAL A 16 10.32 0.34 3.65
CA VAL A 16 11.12 1.55 3.65
C VAL A 16 10.48 2.56 4.57
N THR A 17 11.26 3.03 5.54
CA THR A 17 10.78 3.95 6.55
C THR A 17 11.24 5.37 6.24
N ARG A 18 10.28 6.27 6.00
CA ARG A 18 10.55 7.68 5.77
C ARG A 18 10.30 8.49 7.05
N PRO A 19 11.06 9.57 7.28
CA PRO A 19 10.64 10.58 8.24
C PRO A 19 9.31 11.18 7.77
N GLY A 20 8.33 11.24 8.67
CA GLY A 20 6.97 11.70 8.36
C GLY A 20 6.22 12.21 9.58
N GLY A 21 5.14 12.96 9.31
CA GLY A 21 4.18 13.43 10.32
C GLY A 21 3.13 12.37 10.67
N LEU A 22 2.11 12.77 11.43
CA LEU A 22 0.87 12.00 11.56
C LEU A 22 0.20 12.03 10.17
N LEU A 23 0.24 10.91 9.47
CA LEU A 23 -0.39 10.73 8.17
C LEU A 23 -1.54 9.74 8.31
N LEU A 24 -2.61 9.99 7.56
CA LEU A 24 -3.69 9.03 7.42
C LEU A 24 -3.22 7.88 6.50
N PRO A 25 -3.81 6.68 6.60
CA PRO A 25 -3.48 5.56 5.71
C PRO A 25 -3.60 5.91 4.21
N GLU A 26 -4.57 6.73 3.83
CA GLU A 26 -4.70 7.23 2.45
C GLU A 26 -3.52 8.09 1.98
N ASP A 27 -2.95 8.93 2.86
CA ASP A 27 -1.78 9.74 2.52
C ASP A 27 -0.55 8.88 2.29
N ALA A 28 -0.41 7.80 3.08
CA ALA A 28 0.66 6.83 2.92
C ALA A 28 0.59 6.12 1.56
N LEU A 29 -0.61 5.71 1.16
CA LEU A 29 -0.84 5.10 -0.15
C LEU A 29 -0.66 6.09 -1.30
N ALA A 30 -1.03 7.36 -1.11
CA ALA A 30 -0.75 8.41 -2.09
C ALA A 30 0.77 8.56 -2.30
N LEU A 31 1.57 8.57 -1.23
CA LEU A 31 3.05 8.58 -1.32
C LEU A 31 3.61 7.33 -2.00
N LEU A 32 3.02 6.16 -1.76
CA LEU A 32 3.38 4.92 -2.44
C LEU A 32 3.15 5.00 -3.95
N SER A 33 2.03 5.59 -4.38
CA SER A 33 1.70 5.79 -5.81
C SER A 33 2.53 6.89 -6.47
N ALA A 34 2.96 7.90 -5.71
CA ALA A 34 3.91 8.91 -6.19
C ALA A 34 5.30 8.30 -6.43
N GLY A 35 5.60 7.20 -5.74
CA GLY A 35 6.77 6.36 -5.96
C GLY A 35 7.94 6.61 -4.99
N PRO A 36 9.06 5.91 -5.23
CA PRO A 36 10.27 6.08 -4.43
C PRO A 36 10.89 7.47 -4.63
N SER A 37 11.44 8.04 -3.56
CA SER A 37 12.24 9.27 -3.61
C SER A 37 13.53 9.07 -4.45
N ALA A 38 14.17 10.15 -4.90
CA ALA A 38 15.41 10.06 -5.68
C ALA A 38 16.51 9.23 -4.99
N LYS A 39 16.61 9.33 -3.65
CA LYS A 39 17.55 8.52 -2.87
C LYS A 39 17.17 7.04 -2.90
N GLU A 40 15.90 6.71 -2.71
CA GLU A 40 15.43 5.32 -2.74
C GLU A 40 15.58 4.73 -4.16
N GLN A 41 15.33 5.51 -5.22
CA GLN A 41 15.56 5.10 -6.60
C GLN A 41 17.05 4.79 -6.85
N ALA A 42 17.95 5.65 -6.35
CA ALA A 42 19.40 5.41 -6.42
C ALA A 42 19.81 4.13 -5.65
N ASP A 43 19.08 3.79 -4.59
CA ASP A 43 19.26 2.55 -3.82
C ASP A 43 18.55 1.33 -4.46
N GLY A 44 17.96 1.49 -5.66
CA GLY A 44 17.34 0.44 -6.47
C GLY A 44 15.88 0.12 -6.15
N TYR A 45 15.19 1.00 -5.41
CA TYR A 45 13.76 0.84 -5.11
C TYR A 45 12.89 1.32 -6.28
N THR A 46 11.79 0.60 -6.47
CA THR A 46 10.76 0.87 -7.48
C THR A 46 9.36 0.75 -6.84
N THR A 47 8.31 1.08 -7.59
CA THR A 47 6.93 0.80 -7.20
C THR A 47 6.18 0.26 -8.42
N ASP A 48 5.35 -0.75 -8.21
CA ASP A 48 4.42 -1.25 -9.21
C ASP A 48 3.06 -0.54 -9.12
N VAL A 49 2.82 0.22 -8.05
CA VAL A 49 1.58 0.97 -7.86
C VAL A 49 1.55 2.12 -8.88
N PRO A 50 0.58 2.16 -9.80
CA PRO A 50 0.55 3.18 -10.83
C PRO A 50 0.26 4.56 -10.23
N PRO A 51 0.86 5.65 -10.75
CA PRO A 51 0.60 7.00 -10.26
C PRO A 51 -0.87 7.40 -10.34
N ARG A 52 -1.60 6.84 -11.31
CA ARG A 52 -3.05 7.09 -11.50
C ARG A 52 -3.92 6.46 -10.40
N ALA A 53 -3.38 5.60 -9.55
CA ALA A 53 -4.08 5.06 -8.40
C ALA A 53 -4.25 6.08 -7.26
N GLY A 54 -3.48 7.19 -7.25
CA GLY A 54 -3.26 8.13 -6.14
C GLY A 54 -4.46 8.77 -5.43
N ARG A 55 -5.69 8.45 -5.81
CA ARG A 55 -6.90 8.76 -5.05
C ARG A 55 -7.31 7.55 -4.25
N PHE A 56 -6.74 7.43 -3.06
CA PHE A 56 -7.05 6.34 -2.13
C PHE A 56 -8.09 6.78 -1.09
N THR A 57 -8.88 5.81 -0.64
CA THR A 57 -9.71 5.95 0.55
C THR A 57 -9.58 4.66 1.35
N VAL A 58 -9.37 4.78 2.66
CA VAL A 58 -9.25 3.64 3.55
C VAL A 58 -10.42 3.65 4.51
N THR A 59 -11.16 2.55 4.57
CA THR A 59 -12.35 2.42 5.41
C THR A 59 -12.24 1.16 6.24
N ALA A 60 -12.47 1.29 7.55
CA ALA A 60 -12.58 0.12 8.43
C ALA A 60 -13.91 -0.59 8.15
N GLY A 61 -13.83 -1.87 7.84
CA GLY A 61 -14.96 -2.77 7.69
C GLY A 61 -15.43 -3.35 9.03
N PRO A 62 -16.55 -4.09 9.02
CA PRO A 62 -16.99 -4.88 10.16
C PRO A 62 -15.89 -5.88 10.58
N ALA A 63 -15.83 -6.22 11.87
CA ALA A 63 -14.91 -7.24 12.41
C ALA A 63 -13.39 -6.96 12.27
N GLY A 64 -12.98 -5.75 11.92
CA GLY A 64 -11.57 -5.36 11.83
C GLY A 64 -10.96 -5.49 10.43
N ASP A 65 -11.78 -5.82 9.43
CA ASP A 65 -11.39 -5.78 8.02
C ASP A 65 -11.11 -4.35 7.57
N VAL A 66 -10.33 -4.18 6.50
CA VAL A 66 -10.02 -2.87 5.93
C VAL A 66 -10.29 -2.88 4.43
N VAL A 67 -11.02 -1.88 3.94
CA VAL A 67 -11.28 -1.68 2.52
C VAL A 67 -10.45 -0.51 2.02
N VAL A 68 -9.61 -0.75 1.02
CA VAL A 68 -8.82 0.27 0.32
C VAL A 68 -9.44 0.50 -1.04
N SER A 69 -10.04 1.67 -1.25
CA SER A 69 -10.59 2.08 -2.54
C SER A 69 -9.58 2.90 -3.33
N LEU A 70 -9.46 2.66 -4.64
CA LEU A 70 -8.62 3.44 -5.56
C LEU A 70 -9.33 3.72 -6.89
N SER A 71 -8.81 4.68 -7.66
CA SER A 71 -9.39 5.05 -8.96
C SER A 71 -9.07 4.06 -10.10
N THR A 72 -7.99 3.29 -9.99
CA THR A 72 -7.61 2.29 -11.01
C THR A 72 -8.39 1.00 -10.79
N PRO A 73 -8.86 0.30 -11.83
CA PRO A 73 -9.52 -0.99 -11.68
C PRO A 73 -8.62 -1.97 -10.91
N ALA A 74 -9.13 -2.54 -9.81
CA ALA A 74 -8.28 -3.38 -8.94
C ALA A 74 -7.77 -4.64 -9.65
N GLY A 75 -8.50 -5.15 -10.65
CA GLY A 75 -8.09 -6.30 -11.46
C GLY A 75 -6.97 -6.02 -12.45
N GLU A 76 -6.65 -4.75 -12.72
CA GLU A 76 -5.54 -4.35 -13.59
C GLU A 76 -4.22 -4.14 -12.82
N LEU A 77 -4.27 -4.15 -11.49
CA LEU A 77 -3.07 -4.04 -10.67
C LEU A 77 -2.23 -5.32 -10.76
N SER A 78 -0.91 -5.16 -10.82
CA SER A 78 -0.01 -6.31 -10.69
C SER A 78 -0.17 -6.94 -9.30
N ALA A 79 0.12 -8.24 -9.18
CA ALA A 79 0.12 -8.92 -7.88
C ALA A 79 1.04 -8.20 -6.88
N LEU A 80 2.14 -7.65 -7.37
CA LEU A 80 3.10 -6.90 -6.57
C LEU A 80 2.54 -5.54 -6.13
N ALA A 81 1.86 -4.80 -7.00
CA ALA A 81 1.16 -3.56 -6.64
C ALA A 81 0.11 -3.79 -5.55
N VAL A 82 -0.70 -4.86 -5.68
CA VAL A 82 -1.68 -5.25 -4.64
C VAL A 82 -0.98 -5.53 -3.32
N SER A 83 0.10 -6.31 -3.33
CA SER A 83 0.87 -6.59 -2.11
C SER A 83 1.47 -5.33 -1.49
N GLN A 84 2.00 -4.40 -2.29
CA GLN A 84 2.54 -3.13 -1.77
C GLN A 84 1.46 -2.30 -1.08
N ILE A 85 0.26 -2.21 -1.66
CA ILE A 85 -0.90 -1.52 -1.07
C ILE A 85 -1.27 -2.20 0.26
N VAL A 86 -1.51 -3.51 0.24
CA VAL A 86 -1.90 -4.30 1.42
C VAL A 86 -0.88 -4.14 2.56
N CYS A 87 0.41 -4.31 2.29
CA CYS A 87 1.44 -4.20 3.31
C CYS A 87 1.64 -2.77 3.84
N THR A 88 1.50 -1.76 2.98
CA THR A 88 1.57 -0.36 3.42
C THR A 88 0.38 -0.01 4.31
N THR A 89 -0.84 -0.43 3.95
CA THR A 89 -2.03 -0.24 4.79
C THR A 89 -1.90 -0.97 6.12
N ALA A 90 -1.49 -2.24 6.11
CA ALA A 90 -1.31 -3.04 7.33
C ALA A 90 -0.31 -2.40 8.31
N ALA A 91 0.77 -1.79 7.81
CA ALA A 91 1.74 -1.10 8.67
C ALA A 91 1.21 0.18 9.32
N MET A 92 0.12 0.76 8.80
CA MET A 92 -0.50 1.97 9.32
C MET A 92 -1.71 1.69 10.23
N VAL A 93 -2.30 0.49 10.15
CA VAL A 93 -3.47 0.11 10.96
C VAL A 93 -3.00 -0.45 12.31
N PRO A 94 -3.38 0.17 13.45
CA PRO A 94 -3.07 -0.39 14.77
C PRO A 94 -3.92 -1.63 15.05
N GLY A 95 -3.33 -2.68 15.64
CA GLY A 95 -4.12 -3.77 16.26
C GLY A 95 -3.96 -5.19 15.72
N GLY A 96 -3.13 -5.44 14.70
CA GLY A 96 -2.83 -6.79 14.20
C GLY A 96 -2.94 -6.93 12.69
N PRO A 97 -2.81 -8.14 12.13
CA PRO A 97 -2.93 -8.35 10.69
C PRO A 97 -4.36 -8.07 10.25
N ALA A 98 -4.56 -6.93 9.57
CA ALA A 98 -5.84 -6.60 8.94
C ALA A 98 -6.01 -7.42 7.66
N GLU A 99 -7.19 -8.03 7.50
CA GLU A 99 -7.64 -8.52 6.20
C GLU A 99 -8.03 -7.31 5.34
N ILE A 100 -7.28 -7.10 4.26
CA ILE A 100 -7.39 -5.92 3.42
C ILE A 100 -7.99 -6.30 2.07
N THR A 101 -9.07 -5.63 1.69
CA THR A 101 -9.66 -5.74 0.35
C THR A 101 -9.38 -4.49 -0.44
N VAL A 102 -8.77 -4.65 -1.62
CA VAL A 102 -8.48 -3.56 -2.55
C VAL A 102 -9.61 -3.47 -3.56
N VAL A 103 -10.27 -2.33 -3.66
CA VAL A 103 -11.41 -2.08 -4.54
C VAL A 103 -11.07 -0.93 -5.50
N GLY A 104 -11.40 -1.08 -6.77
CA GLY A 104 -11.17 -0.04 -7.75
C GLY A 104 -12.01 -0.23 -8.99
N ALA A 105 -12.67 0.85 -9.44
CA ALA A 105 -13.55 0.88 -10.61
C ALA A 105 -14.55 -0.30 -10.70
N GLY A 106 -15.14 -0.71 -9.57
CA GLY A 106 -16.12 -1.80 -9.50
C GLY A 106 -15.52 -3.22 -9.45
N GLN A 107 -14.19 -3.35 -9.44
CA GLN A 107 -13.49 -4.61 -9.23
C GLN A 107 -12.89 -4.67 -7.82
N SER A 108 -12.74 -5.87 -7.29
CA SER A 108 -12.11 -6.10 -5.99
C SER A 108 -11.06 -7.21 -6.05
N VAL A 109 -10.00 -7.05 -5.25
CA VAL A 109 -8.96 -8.05 -5.01
C VAL A 109 -8.79 -8.18 -3.50
N GLY A 110 -9.16 -9.32 -2.94
CA GLY A 110 -9.09 -9.56 -1.50
C GLY A 110 -10.15 -10.56 -1.02
N PRO A 111 -10.20 -10.79 0.31
CA PRO A 111 -9.33 -10.20 1.34
C PRO A 111 -7.90 -10.75 1.29
N ARG A 112 -6.91 -9.94 1.68
CA ARG A 112 -5.49 -10.31 1.80
C ARG A 112 -4.86 -9.70 3.04
N SER A 113 -4.04 -10.48 3.73
CA SER A 113 -3.14 -10.01 4.77
C SER A 113 -1.71 -9.84 4.23
N CYS A 114 -0.97 -8.91 4.83
CA CYS A 114 0.46 -8.80 4.59
C CYS A 114 1.19 -9.85 5.44
N PRO A 115 1.89 -10.83 4.85
CA PRO A 115 2.68 -11.77 5.63
C PRO A 115 3.74 -11.00 6.42
N ALA A 116 3.74 -11.17 7.74
CA ALA A 116 4.71 -10.52 8.62
C ALA A 116 6.12 -10.95 8.20
N HIS A 117 6.89 -10.01 7.64
CA HIS A 117 8.33 -10.07 7.39
C HIS A 117 8.87 -11.40 6.81
N GLN A 118 9.05 -11.46 5.49
CA GLN A 118 10.05 -12.35 4.89
C GLN A 118 11.26 -11.54 4.42
#